data_AF-A0A935TUJ6-F1
#
_entry.id   AF-A0A935TUJ6-F1
#
_cell.length_a   1.000
_cell.length_b   1.000
_cell.length_c   1.000
_cell.angle_alpha   90.00
_cell.angle_beta   90.00
_cell.angle_gamma   90.00
#
_symmetry.space_group_name_H-M   'P 1'
#
loop_
_entity.id
_entity.type
_entity.pdbx_description
1 polymer ?
#
loop_
_entity_poly.entity_id
_entity_poly.type
_entity_poly.pdbx_seq_one_letter_code
_entity_poly.pdbx_strand_id
1 'polypeptide(L)'
;MKALALSLALLLCPLLAPAQESAAQVTDVQLADYQLGLEAGCRSSGRRRGDSPTKIEAYCGCVMKTLRDNVTRGEWQQAFYFFSKDMPREEMQVLSAVTPKFQACR
;
A
#
# COMPACT_ATOMS: atom_id res chain seq x y z
N MET A 1 12.24 64.53 18.27
CA MET A 1 12.73 63.87 17.05
C MET A 1 12.35 62.39 17.13
N LYS A 2 11.20 62.04 16.54
CA LYS A 2 11.03 61.07 15.45
C LYS A 2 11.39 59.62 15.84
N ALA A 3 10.33 58.91 16.26
CA ALA A 3 10.25 57.47 16.23
C ALA A 3 10.38 56.95 14.78
N LEU A 4 11.13 55.87 14.59
CA LEU A 4 11.16 55.09 13.36
C LEU A 4 10.96 53.62 13.74
N ALA A 5 9.70 53.22 13.77
CA ALA A 5 9.29 51.83 13.69
C ALA A 5 9.56 51.35 12.27
N LEU A 6 10.52 50.44 12.08
CA LEU A 6 10.67 49.72 10.81
C LEU A 6 9.84 48.43 10.89
N SER A 7 8.68 48.50 10.24
CA SER A 7 7.78 47.39 9.98
C SER A 7 8.45 46.35 9.08
N LEU A 8 8.81 45.20 9.65
CA LEU A 8 9.23 44.03 8.89
C LEU A 8 7.97 43.36 8.33
N ALA A 9 7.65 43.64 7.06
CA ALA A 9 6.56 43.02 6.33
C ALA A 9 6.79 41.50 6.23
N LEU A 10 6.05 40.73 7.03
CA LEU A 10 5.91 39.29 6.88
C LEU A 10 5.25 39.01 5.53
N LEU A 11 6.07 38.63 4.55
CA LEU A 11 5.68 38.00 3.30
C LEU A 11 4.87 36.74 3.60
N LEU A 12 3.54 36.87 3.57
CA LEU A 12 2.59 35.78 3.47
C LEU A 12 2.71 35.14 2.07
N CYS A 13 3.74 34.32 1.88
CA CYS A 13 3.67 33.29 0.83
C CYS A 13 2.61 32.27 1.31
N PRO A 14 1.46 32.11 0.63
CA PRO A 14 0.63 30.95 0.87
C PRO A 14 1.48 29.77 0.43
N LEU A 15 1.89 28.96 1.41
CA LEU A 15 2.38 27.62 1.17
C LEU A 15 1.34 26.92 0.29
N LEU A 16 1.61 26.81 -1.00
CA LEU A 16 1.09 25.73 -1.82
C LEU A 16 1.65 24.45 -1.21
N ALA A 17 1.04 24.00 -0.11
CA ALA A 17 1.26 22.66 0.37
C ALA A 17 0.88 21.76 -0.81
N PRO A 18 1.78 20.87 -1.28
CA PRO A 18 1.35 19.84 -2.21
C PRO A 18 0.18 19.13 -1.52
N ALA A 19 -0.95 19.01 -2.21
CA ALA A 19 -2.06 18.20 -1.74
C ALA A 19 -1.46 16.84 -1.35
N GLN A 20 -1.37 16.54 -0.05
CA GLN A 20 -0.70 15.34 0.40
C GLN A 20 -1.38 14.15 -0.28
N GLU A 21 -0.61 13.39 -1.06
CA GLU A 21 -1.02 12.11 -1.61
C GLU A 21 -1.41 11.23 -0.43
N SER A 22 -2.70 11.18 -0.14
CA SER A 22 -3.23 10.32 0.91
C SER A 22 -3.65 8.99 0.28
N ALA A 23 -3.73 7.95 1.11
CA ALA A 23 -4.26 6.65 0.67
C ALA A 23 -5.61 6.79 -0.07
N ALA A 24 -6.46 7.75 0.31
CA ALA A 24 -7.75 7.99 -0.34
C ALA A 24 -7.66 8.36 -1.83
N GLN A 25 -6.51 8.87 -2.31
CA GLN A 25 -6.30 9.25 -3.71
C GLN A 25 -5.83 8.08 -4.60
N VAL A 26 -5.58 6.90 -4.02
CA VAL A 26 -5.15 5.72 -4.76
C VAL A 26 -6.28 5.23 -5.67
N THR A 27 -5.97 5.13 -6.96
CA THR A 27 -6.90 4.76 -8.04
C THR A 27 -7.14 3.26 -8.13
N ASP A 28 -8.22 2.87 -8.82
CA ASP A 28 -8.52 1.46 -9.09
C ASP A 28 -7.43 0.74 -9.86
N VAL A 29 -6.83 1.43 -10.83
CA VAL A 29 -5.74 0.88 -11.65
C VAL A 29 -4.52 0.58 -10.78
N GLN A 30 -4.14 1.52 -9.91
CA GLN A 30 -3.03 1.32 -8.97
C GLN A 30 -3.29 0.14 -8.02
N LEU A 31 -4.52 -0.01 -7.52
CA LEU A 31 -4.89 -1.15 -6.69
C LEU A 31 -4.82 -2.47 -7.46
N ALA A 32 -5.29 -2.50 -8.71
CA ALA A 32 -5.23 -3.68 -9.55
C ALA A 32 -3.77 -4.10 -9.82
N ASP A 33 -2.91 -3.14 -10.18
CA ASP A 33 -1.49 -3.39 -10.42
C ASP A 33 -0.77 -3.87 -9.16
N TYR A 34 -1.09 -3.29 -8.01
CA TYR A 34 -0.55 -3.71 -6.72
C TYR A 34 -0.95 -5.16 -6.37
N GLN A 35 -2.23 -5.51 -6.53
CA GLN A 35 -2.71 -6.87 -6.29
C GLN A 35 -2.06 -7.88 -7.25
N LEU A 36 -1.91 -7.53 -8.53
CA LEU A 36 -1.17 -8.34 -9.50
C LEU A 36 0.30 -8.53 -9.08
N GLY A 37 0.93 -7.47 -8.55
CA GLY A 37 2.29 -7.51 -8.00
C GLY A 37 2.42 -8.48 -6.82
N LEU A 38 1.47 -8.44 -5.87
CA LEU A 38 1.42 -9.39 -4.74
C LEU A 38 1.28 -10.84 -5.22
N GLU A 39 0.41 -11.09 -6.19
CA GLU A 39 0.23 -12.43 -6.77
C GLU A 39 1.51 -12.92 -7.46
N ALA A 40 2.12 -12.07 -8.29
CA ALA A 40 3.37 -12.38 -8.96
C ALA A 40 4.50 -12.65 -7.95
N GLY A 41 4.58 -11.87 -6.87
CA GLY A 41 5.53 -12.06 -5.77
C GLY A 41 5.32 -13.37 -5.02
N CYS A 42 4.07 -13.76 -4.76
CA CYS A 42 3.72 -15.06 -4.20
C CYS A 42 4.22 -16.19 -5.11
N ARG A 43 3.88 -16.13 -6.40
CA ARG A 43 4.25 -17.17 -7.37
C ARG A 43 5.76 -17.27 -7.54
N SER A 44 6.45 -16.13 -7.61
CA SER A 44 7.91 -16.06 -7.67
C SER A 44 8.56 -16.71 -6.45
N SER A 45 8.03 -16.45 -5.26
CA SER A 45 8.51 -17.08 -4.02
C SER A 45 8.31 -18.60 -4.01
N GLY A 46 7.17 -19.08 -4.51
CA GLY A 46 6.93 -20.51 -4.67
C GLY A 46 7.92 -21.18 -5.63
N ARG A 47 8.19 -20.55 -6.78
CA ARG A 47 9.20 -21.05 -7.72
C ARG A 47 10.60 -21.13 -7.09
N ARG A 48 11.00 -20.11 -6.33
CA ARG A 48 12.29 -20.10 -5.61
C ARG A 48 12.41 -21.20 -4.56
N ARG A 49 11.29 -21.62 -3.95
CA ARG A 49 11.25 -22.76 -3.02
C ARG A 49 11.24 -24.12 -3.72
N GLY A 50 11.10 -24.17 -5.05
CA GLY A 50 10.95 -25.41 -5.82
C GLY A 50 9.56 -26.03 -5.72
N ASP A 51 8.53 -25.26 -5.34
CA ASP A 51 7.15 -25.74 -5.37
C ASP A 51 6.72 -26.04 -6.83
N SER A 52 5.85 -27.04 -7.03
CA SER A 52 5.34 -27.35 -8.37
C SER A 52 4.44 -26.23 -8.91
N PRO A 53 4.37 -26.01 -10.24
CA PRO A 53 3.50 -25.00 -10.83
C PRO A 53 2.05 -25.08 -10.34
N THR A 54 1.47 -26.29 -10.30
CA THR A 54 0.10 -26.52 -9.81
C THR A 54 -0.07 -26.12 -8.34
N LYS A 55 0.89 -26.45 -7.47
CA LYS A 55 0.86 -26.05 -6.06
C LYS A 55 0.95 -24.53 -5.91
N ILE A 56 1.80 -23.90 -6.70
CA ILE A 56 1.97 -22.44 -6.71
C ILE A 56 0.67 -21.75 -7.13
N GLU A 57 0.06 -22.20 -8.22
CA GLU A 57 -1.19 -21.63 -8.73
C GLU A 57 -2.33 -21.79 -7.73
N ALA A 58 -2.51 -22.99 -7.18
CA ALA A 58 -3.55 -23.25 -6.18
C ALA A 58 -3.38 -22.38 -4.92
N TYR A 59 -2.16 -22.38 -4.34
CA TYR A 59 -1.90 -21.62 -3.12
C TYR A 59 -2.01 -20.11 -3.34
N CYS A 60 -1.33 -19.56 -4.34
CA CYS A 60 -1.33 -18.11 -4.58
C CYS A 60 -2.70 -17.60 -5.03
N GLY A 61 -3.43 -18.38 -5.83
CA GLY A 61 -4.81 -18.07 -6.19
C GLY A 61 -5.72 -18.01 -4.96
N CYS A 62 -5.60 -18.99 -4.06
CA CYS A 62 -6.34 -18.99 -2.79
C CYS A 62 -5.98 -17.80 -1.89
N VAL A 63 -4.70 -17.46 -1.75
CA VAL A 63 -4.25 -16.31 -0.97
C VAL A 63 -4.83 -15.00 -1.54
N MET A 64 -4.74 -14.79 -2.84
CA MET A 64 -5.27 -13.58 -3.48
C MET A 64 -6.79 -13.49 -3.39
N LYS A 65 -7.50 -14.63 -3.51
CA LYS A 65 -8.94 -14.67 -3.24
C LYS A 65 -9.25 -14.28 -1.79
N THR A 66 -8.54 -14.87 -0.84
CA THR A 66 -8.72 -14.61 0.59
C THR A 66 -8.47 -13.13 0.92
N LEU A 67 -7.43 -12.53 0.35
CA LEU A 67 -7.17 -11.09 0.49
C LEU A 67 -8.32 -10.26 -0.09
N ARG A 68 -8.75 -10.53 -1.32
CA ARG A 68 -9.84 -9.78 -1.97
C ARG A 68 -11.17 -9.87 -1.21
N ASP A 69 -11.47 -11.01 -0.61
CA ASP A 69 -12.71 -11.23 0.13
C ASP A 69 -12.71 -10.60 1.53
N ASN A 70 -11.55 -10.26 2.09
CA ASN A 70 -11.42 -9.88 3.50
C ASN A 70 -10.74 -8.53 3.75
N VAL A 71 -10.07 -7.96 2.75
CA VAL A 71 -9.44 -6.64 2.83
C VAL A 71 -10.37 -5.63 2.17
N THR A 72 -10.76 -4.61 2.92
CA THR A 72 -11.60 -3.53 2.42
C THR A 72 -10.84 -2.66 1.43
N ARG A 73 -11.56 -1.87 0.62
CA ARG A 73 -10.95 -0.91 -0.29
C ARG A 73 -9.99 0.06 0.43
N GLY A 74 -10.40 0.61 1.57
CA GLY A 74 -9.59 1.57 2.32
C GLY A 74 -8.28 0.95 2.82
N GLU A 75 -8.32 -0.31 3.25
CA GLU A 75 -7.12 -1.05 3.65
C GLU A 75 -6.22 -1.35 2.44
N TRP A 76 -6.78 -1.70 1.28
CA TRP A 76 -6.00 -1.84 0.05
C TRP A 76 -5.27 -0.55 -0.33
N GLN A 77 -5.99 0.57 -0.29
CA GLN A 77 -5.43 1.90 -0.54
C GLN A 77 -4.32 2.23 0.46
N GLN A 78 -4.51 1.91 1.74
CA GLN A 78 -3.53 2.14 2.79
C GLN A 78 -2.28 1.25 2.62
N ALA A 79 -2.46 -0.02 2.29
CA ALA A 79 -1.35 -0.95 2.03
C ALA A 79 -0.54 -0.49 0.81
N PHE A 80 -1.20 -0.13 -0.30
CA PHE A 80 -0.53 0.41 -1.47
C PHE A 80 0.20 1.73 -1.16
N TYR A 81 -0.39 2.62 -0.37
CA TYR A 81 0.27 3.84 0.06
C TYR A 81 1.59 3.54 0.77
N PHE A 82 1.59 2.62 1.75
CA PHE A 82 2.82 2.23 2.44
C PHE A 82 3.84 1.55 1.52
N PHE A 83 3.38 0.66 0.64
CA PHE A 83 4.22 0.06 -0.39
C PHE A 83 4.91 1.12 -1.27
N SER A 84 4.16 2.13 -1.74
CA SER A 84 4.68 3.20 -2.60
C SER A 84 5.70 4.12 -1.92
N LYS A 85 5.73 4.13 -0.58
CA LYS A 85 6.66 4.92 0.25
C LYS A 85 7.80 4.06 0.82
N ASP A 86 7.96 2.81 0.35
CA ASP A 86 8.96 1.86 0.84
C ASP A 86 8.85 1.59 2.37
N MET A 87 7.61 1.44 2.84
CA MET A 87 7.27 1.19 4.25
C MET A 87 6.71 -0.24 4.43
N PRO A 88 7.54 -1.29 4.29
CA PRO A 88 7.05 -2.67 4.21
C PRO A 88 6.49 -3.20 5.52
N ARG A 89 6.91 -2.64 6.67
CA ARG A 89 6.37 -3.05 7.98
C ARG A 89 4.92 -2.60 8.12
N GLU A 90 4.64 -1.36 7.75
CA GLU A 90 3.33 -0.74 7.82
C GLU A 90 2.39 -1.34 6.78
N GLU A 91 2.88 -1.59 5.56
CA GLU A 91 2.17 -2.38 4.56
C GLU A 91 1.75 -3.74 5.14
N MET A 92 2.70 -4.47 5.72
CA MET A 92 2.42 -5.79 6.28
C MET A 92 1.46 -5.72 7.47
N GLN A 93 1.52 -4.68 8.30
CA GLN A 93 0.57 -4.50 9.41
C GLN A 93 -0.87 -4.41 8.90
N VAL A 94 -1.11 -3.67 7.81
CA VAL A 94 -2.44 -3.57 7.19
C VAL A 94 -2.93 -4.94 6.69
N LEU A 95 -2.08 -5.69 5.99
CA LEU A 95 -2.46 -6.99 5.42
C LEU A 95 -2.47 -8.13 6.44
N SER A 96 -1.82 -7.95 7.60
CA SER A 96 -1.58 -9.02 8.58
C SER A 96 -2.85 -9.61 9.18
N ALA A 97 -3.92 -8.80 9.31
CA ALA A 97 -5.21 -9.24 9.85
C ALA A 97 -5.82 -10.43 9.09
N VAL A 98 -5.48 -10.58 7.80
CA VAL A 98 -5.99 -11.65 6.94
C VAL A 98 -5.03 -12.85 6.90
N THR A 99 -3.76 -12.68 7.27
CA THR A 99 -2.73 -13.73 7.18
C THR A 99 -3.06 -15.04 7.91
N PRO A 100 -3.74 -15.06 9.09
CA PRO A 100 -4.12 -16.33 9.71
C PRO A 100 -5.05 -17.18 8.81
N LYS A 101 -5.85 -16.53 7.95
CA LYS A 101 -6.77 -17.22 7.03
C LYS A 101 -6.03 -17.96 5.91
N PHE A 102 -4.75 -17.66 5.65
CA PHE A 102 -3.95 -18.35 4.64
C PHE A 102 -3.64 -19.81 5.00
N GLN A 103 -3.85 -20.21 6.26
CA GLN A 103 -3.76 -21.63 6.64
C GLN A 103 -4.74 -22.50 5.85
N ALA A 104 -5.91 -21.97 5.49
CA ALA A 104 -6.90 -22.68 4.67
C ALA A 104 -6.49 -22.86 3.20
N CYS A 105 -5.39 -22.23 2.76
CA CYS A 105 -4.87 -22.35 1.41
C CYS A 105 -3.79 -23.44 1.24
N ARG A 106 -3.40 -24.10 2.34
CA ARG A 106 -2.31 -25.10 2.35
C ARG A 106 -2.79 -26.51 2.07
#